data_AF-A0A919MYK7-F1
#
_entry.id   AF-A0A919MYK7-F1
#
_cell.length_a   1.000
_cell.length_b   1.000
_cell.length_c   1.000
_cell.angle_alpha   90.00
_cell.angle_beta   90.00
_cell.angle_gamma   90.00
#
_symmetry.space_group_name_H-M   'P 1'
#
loop_
_entity.id
_entity.type
_entity.pdbx_description
1 polymer ?
#
loop_
_entity_poly.entity_id
_entity_poly.type
_entity_poly.pdbx_seq_one_letter_code
_entity_poly.pdbx_strand_id
1 'polypeptide(L)'
;MRNEKTREGDALVALHTAALMQQSIGYADAKIATVAGVVCGSAVFLFDRMAGIGDLGRAGPVWLVAGLAMTVLAVAGLSGAVWQLASGLRPRLDKHCSAGRLSITTLASGLEPALTGSGAGSADECWRLARTLARIALTKHERVRQSLLWTALALTGMAGIVLCTSLPPGMAIGAAA
;
A
#
# COMPACT_ATOMS: atom_id res chain seq x y z
N MET A 1 6.38 -46.80 10.26
CA MET A 1 5.94 -46.46 8.89
C MET A 1 4.77 -45.47 8.82
N ARG A 2 3.68 -45.60 9.60
CA ARG A 2 2.54 -44.65 9.54
C ARG A 2 2.91 -43.18 9.90
N ASN A 3 3.87 -42.96 10.80
CA ASN A 3 4.29 -41.61 11.24
C ASN A 3 5.17 -40.83 10.25
N GLU A 4 5.75 -41.51 9.25
CA GLU A 4 6.64 -40.86 8.28
C GLU A 4 5.84 -40.28 7.12
N LYS A 5 4.84 -41.05 6.65
CA LYS A 5 3.90 -40.63 5.61
C LYS A 5 3.03 -39.42 6.02
N THR A 6 2.69 -39.29 7.30
CA THR A 6 1.97 -38.12 7.81
C THR A 6 2.86 -36.87 7.83
N ARG A 7 4.15 -37.01 8.15
CA ARG A 7 5.11 -35.89 8.20
C ARG A 7 5.44 -35.34 6.81
N GLU A 8 5.56 -36.21 5.81
CA GLU A 8 5.72 -35.79 4.41
C GLU A 8 4.49 -35.02 3.92
N GLY A 9 3.29 -35.49 4.28
CA GLY A 9 2.04 -34.79 3.99
C GLY A 9 2.00 -33.39 4.61
N ASP A 10 2.36 -33.27 5.89
CA ASP A 10 2.38 -32.00 6.60
C ASP A 10 3.38 -30.99 5.99
N ALA A 11 4.56 -31.48 5.56
CA ALA A 11 5.57 -30.65 4.91
C ALA A 11 5.10 -30.14 3.53
N LEU A 12 4.46 -30.97 2.72
CA LEU A 12 3.89 -30.58 1.43
C LEU A 12 2.77 -29.55 1.59
N VAL A 13 1.89 -29.73 2.58
CA VAL A 13 0.83 -28.76 2.90
C VAL A 13 1.43 -27.42 3.33
N ALA A 14 2.48 -27.44 4.15
CA ALA A 14 3.13 -26.22 4.59
C ALA A 14 3.84 -25.48 3.43
N LEU A 15 4.50 -26.21 2.53
CA LEU A 15 5.12 -25.64 1.33
C LEU A 15 4.07 -25.03 0.39
N HIS A 16 2.98 -25.74 0.15
CA HIS A 16 1.87 -25.23 -0.65
C HIS A 16 1.26 -23.96 -0.04
N THR A 17 1.09 -23.94 1.28
CA THR A 17 0.61 -22.76 2.00
C THR A 17 1.58 -21.58 1.86
N ALA A 18 2.89 -21.81 1.94
CA ALA A 18 3.90 -20.77 1.72
C ALA A 18 3.84 -20.21 0.29
N ALA A 19 3.67 -21.06 -0.72
CA ALA A 19 3.51 -20.63 -2.12
C ALA A 19 2.25 -19.77 -2.32
N LEU A 20 1.12 -20.16 -1.73
CA LEU A 20 -0.11 -19.34 -1.76
C LEU A 20 0.10 -17.98 -1.08
N MET A 21 0.84 -17.92 0.02
CA MET A 21 1.16 -16.66 0.68
C MET A 21 2.04 -15.76 -0.19
N GLN A 22 3.05 -16.31 -0.86
CA GLN A 22 3.88 -15.57 -1.83
C GLN A 22 3.04 -15.00 -2.98
N GLN A 23 2.10 -15.78 -3.51
CA GLN A 23 1.18 -15.31 -4.54
C GLN A 23 0.30 -14.16 -4.02
N SER A 24 -0.21 -14.25 -2.77
CA SER A 24 -0.98 -13.17 -2.15
C SER A 24 -0.17 -11.86 -2.01
N ILE A 25 1.12 -11.97 -1.70
CA ILE A 25 2.04 -10.83 -1.59
C ILE A 25 2.23 -10.17 -2.96
N GLY A 26 2.36 -10.98 -4.02
CA GLY A 26 2.45 -10.49 -5.40
C GLY A 26 1.20 -9.74 -5.85
N TYR A 27 0.00 -10.22 -5.51
CA TYR A 27 -1.24 -9.48 -5.75
C TYR A 27 -1.29 -8.15 -4.99
N ALA A 28 -0.76 -8.10 -3.77
CA ALA A 28 -0.67 -6.87 -3.01
C ALA A 28 0.33 -5.87 -3.65
N ASP A 29 1.46 -6.35 -4.20
CA ASP A 29 2.39 -5.50 -4.96
C ASP A 29 1.74 -4.91 -6.21
N ALA A 30 1.01 -5.72 -6.97
CA ALA A 30 0.27 -5.25 -8.13
C ALA A 30 -0.73 -4.14 -7.75
N LYS A 31 -1.47 -4.31 -6.63
CA LYS A 31 -2.37 -3.27 -6.12
C LYS A 31 -1.63 -1.98 -5.77
N ILE A 32 -0.50 -2.07 -5.07
CA ILE A 32 0.33 -0.90 -4.74
C ILE A 32 0.77 -0.17 -6.01
N ALA A 33 1.23 -0.91 -7.03
CA ALA A 33 1.63 -0.33 -8.31
C ALA A 33 0.46 0.41 -9.00
N THR A 34 -0.74 -0.19 -9.00
CA THR A 34 -1.93 0.47 -9.57
C THR A 34 -2.30 1.76 -8.83
N VAL A 35 -2.29 1.74 -7.49
CA VAL A 35 -2.59 2.92 -6.67
C VAL A 35 -1.52 4.00 -6.86
N ALA A 36 -0.25 3.63 -6.96
CA ALA A 36 0.83 4.56 -7.26
C ALA A 36 0.63 5.26 -8.62
N GLY A 37 0.19 4.52 -9.64
CA GLY A 37 -0.19 5.11 -10.93
C GLY A 37 -1.29 6.16 -10.81
N VAL A 38 -2.35 5.86 -10.05
CA VAL A 38 -3.45 6.80 -9.79
C VAL A 38 -2.95 8.05 -9.05
N VAL A 39 -2.10 7.89 -8.04
CA VAL A 39 -1.51 8.99 -7.26
C VAL A 39 -0.65 9.88 -8.15
N CYS A 40 0.20 9.31 -9.01
CA CYS A 40 1.01 10.07 -9.96
C CYS A 40 0.13 10.86 -10.94
N GLY A 41 -0.89 10.23 -11.55
CA GLY A 41 -1.81 10.92 -12.46
C GLY A 41 -2.58 12.06 -11.75
N SER A 42 -3.00 11.81 -10.52
CA SER A 42 -3.67 12.81 -9.67
C SER A 42 -2.77 14.00 -9.36
N ALA A 43 -1.48 13.77 -9.09
CA ALA A 43 -0.53 14.85 -8.85
C ALA A 43 -0.35 15.74 -10.09
N VAL A 44 -0.22 15.13 -11.29
CA VAL A 44 -0.13 15.89 -12.55
C VAL A 44 -1.39 16.74 -12.76
N PHE A 45 -2.57 16.17 -12.53
CA PHE A 45 -3.84 16.91 -12.61
C PHE A 45 -3.88 18.09 -11.62
N LEU A 46 -3.44 17.89 -10.38
CA LEU A 46 -3.40 18.96 -9.40
C LEU A 46 -2.46 20.09 -9.84
N PHE A 47 -1.27 19.76 -10.34
CA PHE A 47 -0.31 20.74 -10.86
C PHE A 47 -0.90 21.59 -12.00
N ASP A 48 -1.60 20.96 -12.94
CA ASP A 48 -2.30 21.65 -14.04
C ASP A 48 -3.34 22.64 -13.50
N ARG A 49 -4.11 22.25 -12.47
CA ARG A 49 -5.14 23.09 -11.86
C ARG A 49 -4.61 24.22 -10.99
N MET A 50 -3.38 24.15 -10.48
CA MET A 50 -2.83 25.21 -9.62
C MET A 50 -2.73 26.56 -10.33
N ALA A 51 -2.54 26.58 -11.65
CA ALA A 51 -2.50 27.82 -12.43
C ALA A 51 -3.83 28.61 -12.38
N GLY A 52 -4.97 27.91 -12.30
CA GLY A 52 -6.30 28.52 -12.26
C GLY A 52 -6.75 29.02 -10.89
N ILE A 53 -6.01 28.71 -9.81
CA ILE A 53 -6.38 29.14 -8.44
C ILE A 53 -6.29 30.66 -8.30
N GLY A 54 -5.35 31.31 -9.00
CA GLY A 54 -5.21 32.76 -8.98
C GLY A 54 -6.45 33.50 -9.51
N ASP A 55 -7.18 32.89 -10.44
CA ASP A 55 -8.39 33.47 -11.01
C ASP A 55 -9.58 33.44 -10.04
N LEU A 56 -9.58 32.55 -9.04
CA LEU A 56 -10.59 32.52 -7.96
C LEU A 56 -10.56 33.80 -7.12
N GLY A 57 -9.38 34.43 -6.98
CA GLY A 57 -9.25 35.72 -6.29
C GLY A 57 -10.06 36.84 -6.96
N ARG A 58 -10.29 36.75 -8.28
CA ARG A 58 -11.13 37.71 -9.01
C ARG A 58 -12.63 37.46 -8.80
N ALA A 59 -13.03 36.23 -8.50
CA ALA A 59 -14.41 35.88 -8.19
C ALA A 59 -14.83 36.25 -6.75
N GLY A 60 -13.85 36.41 -5.85
CA GLY A 60 -14.05 36.92 -4.49
C GLY A 60 -13.20 36.21 -3.44
N PRO A 61 -13.01 36.82 -2.26
CA PRO A 61 -12.14 36.27 -1.22
C PRO A 61 -12.61 34.91 -0.70
N VAL A 62 -13.92 34.66 -0.67
CA VAL A 62 -14.50 33.37 -0.23
C VAL A 62 -14.10 32.24 -1.18
N TRP A 63 -14.14 32.47 -2.50
CA TRP A 63 -13.75 31.47 -3.50
C TRP A 63 -12.26 31.17 -3.48
N LEU A 64 -11.43 32.19 -3.23
CA LEU A 64 -9.99 32.02 -3.05
C LEU A 64 -9.67 31.15 -1.83
N VAL A 65 -10.30 31.44 -0.68
CA VAL A 65 -10.12 30.66 0.55
C VAL A 65 -10.58 29.22 0.37
N ALA A 66 -11.74 29.00 -0.27
CA ALA A 66 -12.25 27.66 -0.57
C ALA A 66 -11.30 26.88 -1.50
N GLY A 67 -10.81 27.51 -2.57
CA GLY A 67 -9.86 26.91 -3.51
C GLY A 67 -8.52 26.52 -2.86
N LEU A 68 -7.99 27.40 -2.00
CA LEU A 68 -6.78 27.13 -1.21
C LEU A 68 -7.00 25.98 -0.23
N ALA A 69 -8.12 25.97 0.51
CA ALA A 69 -8.44 24.89 1.43
C ALA A 69 -8.53 23.53 0.73
N MET A 70 -9.18 23.48 -0.45
CA MET A 70 -9.29 22.27 -1.26
C MET A 70 -7.93 21.82 -1.82
N THR A 71 -7.05 22.77 -2.14
CA THR A 71 -5.67 22.48 -2.59
C THR A 71 -4.83 21.91 -1.46
N VAL A 72 -4.91 22.49 -0.27
CA VAL A 72 -4.23 21.94 0.93
C VAL A 72 -4.74 20.53 1.22
N LEU A 73 -6.04 20.30 1.12
CA LEU A 73 -6.63 18.97 1.29
C LEU A 73 -6.10 17.96 0.25
N ALA A 74 -6.01 18.37 -1.02
CA ALA A 74 -5.49 17.53 -2.09
C ALA A 74 -4.01 17.17 -1.88
N VAL A 75 -3.17 18.17 -1.52
CA VAL A 75 -1.75 17.98 -1.26
C VAL A 75 -1.51 17.10 -0.02
N ALA A 76 -2.26 17.32 1.06
CA ALA A 76 -2.19 16.48 2.26
C ALA A 76 -2.62 15.03 1.94
N GLY A 77 -3.70 14.87 1.16
CA GLY A 77 -4.16 13.59 0.62
C GLY A 77 -3.07 12.83 -0.13
N LEU A 78 -2.47 13.47 -1.14
CA LEU A 78 -1.42 12.88 -1.97
C LEU A 78 -0.17 12.53 -1.14
N SER A 79 0.25 13.44 -0.26
CA SER A 79 1.42 13.22 0.60
C SER A 79 1.22 12.02 1.53
N GLY A 80 0.04 11.91 2.13
CA GLY A 80 -0.35 10.77 2.96
C GLY A 80 -0.38 9.46 2.17
N ALA A 81 -0.93 9.48 0.95
CA ALA A 81 -0.95 8.31 0.07
C ALA A 81 0.47 7.85 -0.31
N VAL A 82 1.34 8.79 -0.74
CA VAL A 82 2.74 8.50 -1.08
C VAL A 82 3.49 7.95 0.14
N TRP A 83 3.32 8.56 1.32
CA TRP A 83 3.95 8.09 2.54
C TRP A 83 3.54 6.65 2.89
N GLN A 84 2.25 6.34 2.77
CA GLN A 84 1.74 4.99 3.04
C GLN A 84 2.26 3.97 2.03
N LEU A 85 2.27 4.31 0.73
CA LEU A 85 2.83 3.45 -0.31
C LEU A 85 4.34 3.23 -0.11
N ALA A 86 5.11 4.28 0.14
CA ALA A 86 6.55 4.22 0.39
C ALA A 86 6.85 3.39 1.65
N SER A 87 6.05 3.56 2.71
CA SER A 87 6.19 2.76 3.91
C SER A 87 5.92 1.28 3.63
N GLY A 88 4.89 0.97 2.81
CA GLY A 88 4.52 -0.39 2.40
C GLY A 88 5.58 -1.08 1.53
N LEU A 89 6.31 -0.31 0.72
CA LEU A 89 7.42 -0.80 -0.10
C LEU A 89 8.73 -0.94 0.68
N ARG A 90 8.88 -0.26 1.82
CA ARG A 90 10.12 -0.33 2.62
C ARG A 90 10.30 -1.75 3.16
N PRO A 91 11.29 -2.52 2.68
CA PRO A 91 11.50 -3.88 3.13
C PRO A 91 11.94 -3.84 4.59
N ARG A 92 11.04 -4.23 5.51
CA ARG A 92 11.41 -4.53 6.89
C ARG A 92 12.08 -5.89 6.89
N LEU A 93 13.37 -5.89 6.52
CA LEU A 93 14.29 -6.93 6.93
C LEU A 93 14.45 -6.76 8.44
N ASP A 94 13.56 -7.35 9.22
CA ASP A 94 13.81 -7.50 10.64
C ASP A 94 15.16 -8.20 10.76
N LYS A 95 16.11 -7.58 11.49
CA LYS A 95 17.44 -8.13 11.81
C LYS A 95 17.39 -9.53 12.44
N HIS A 96 16.19 -10.02 12.76
CA HIS A 96 15.90 -11.29 13.40
C HIS A 96 15.48 -12.40 12.43
N CYS A 97 15.52 -12.18 11.11
CA CYS A 97 15.62 -13.27 10.13
C CYS A 97 17.04 -13.88 10.22
N SER A 98 17.36 -14.42 11.40
CA SER A 98 18.60 -15.15 11.67
C SER A 98 18.64 -16.38 10.76
N ALA A 99 19.66 -16.46 9.92
CA ALA A 99 20.29 -17.66 9.35
C ALA A 99 19.56 -19.02 9.51
N GLY A 100 18.29 -19.09 9.09
CA GLY A 100 17.52 -20.34 9.09
C GLY A 100 17.98 -21.22 7.94
N ARG A 101 17.85 -22.54 8.08
CA ARG A 101 18.29 -23.50 7.05
C ARG A 101 17.58 -23.31 5.71
N LEU A 102 16.42 -22.67 5.73
CA LEU A 102 15.61 -22.34 4.55
C LEU A 102 15.78 -20.89 4.07
N SER A 103 16.78 -20.15 4.57
CA SER A 103 17.02 -18.79 4.07
C SER A 103 17.57 -18.82 2.65
N ILE A 104 17.12 -17.90 1.80
CA ILE A 104 17.59 -17.77 0.42
C ILE A 104 19.12 -17.56 0.38
N THR A 105 19.67 -16.82 1.35
CA THR A 105 21.13 -16.65 1.49
C THR A 105 21.86 -17.95 1.79
N THR A 106 21.27 -18.84 2.58
CA THR A 106 21.85 -20.16 2.91
C THR A 106 21.77 -21.08 1.70
N LEU A 107 20.62 -21.14 1.02
CA LEU A 107 20.42 -21.90 -0.21
C LEU A 107 21.33 -21.41 -1.35
N ALA A 108 21.49 -20.10 -1.50
CA ALA A 108 22.36 -19.50 -2.51
C ALA A 108 23.85 -19.70 -2.21
N SER A 109 24.22 -19.85 -0.94
CA SER A 109 25.62 -20.12 -0.53
C SER A 109 26.07 -21.55 -0.84
N GLY A 110 25.17 -22.44 -1.27
CA GLY A 110 25.50 -23.83 -1.60
C GLY A 110 25.96 -24.68 -0.40
N LEU A 111 25.95 -24.13 0.81
CA LEU A 111 26.12 -24.92 2.03
C LEU A 111 24.91 -25.83 2.17
N GLU A 112 25.12 -27.14 1.97
CA GLU A 112 24.12 -28.13 2.35
C GLU A 112 23.75 -27.91 3.82
N PRO A 113 22.47 -27.66 4.13
CA PRO A 113 22.05 -27.48 5.51
C PRO A 113 22.29 -28.80 6.23
N ALA A 114 23.22 -28.82 7.17
CA ALA A 114 23.52 -30.00 7.97
C ALA A 114 22.20 -30.60 8.51
N LEU A 115 21.84 -31.79 8.01
CA LEU A 115 20.65 -32.57 8.35
C LEU A 115 20.74 -33.18 9.76
N THR A 116 21.29 -32.45 10.73
CA THR A 116 21.59 -32.96 12.07
C THR A 116 20.42 -32.86 13.04
N GLY A 117 19.20 -32.58 12.57
CA GLY A 117 18.00 -32.48 13.41
C GLY A 117 16.84 -33.32 12.88
N SER A 118 16.34 -34.25 13.71
CA SER A 118 15.10 -35.02 13.55
C SER A 118 13.99 -34.23 12.85
N GLY A 119 13.34 -34.82 11.83
CA GLY A 119 12.32 -34.22 10.97
C GLY A 119 11.07 -33.64 11.67
N ALA A 120 10.99 -33.71 13.01
CA ALA A 120 10.03 -32.94 13.80
C ALA A 120 10.27 -31.42 13.75
N GLY A 121 11.51 -30.97 13.52
CA GLY A 121 11.83 -29.53 13.47
C GLY A 121 11.42 -28.82 12.17
N SER A 122 11.24 -29.56 11.06
CA SER A 122 11.00 -28.97 9.73
C SER A 122 9.57 -28.43 9.58
N ALA A 123 8.56 -29.16 10.07
CA ALA A 123 7.18 -28.70 10.05
C ALA A 123 6.97 -27.44 10.89
N ASP A 124 7.61 -27.37 12.07
CA ASP A 124 7.58 -26.19 12.94
C ASP A 124 8.27 -24.97 12.30
N GLU A 125 9.36 -25.19 11.57
CA GLU A 125 10.06 -24.13 10.83
C GLU A 125 9.21 -23.60 9.67
N CYS A 126 8.54 -24.47 8.90
CA CYS A 126 7.60 -24.08 7.85
C CYS A 126 6.39 -23.32 8.40
N TRP A 127 5.79 -23.76 9.52
CA TRP A 127 4.69 -23.04 10.17
C TRP A 127 5.11 -21.70 10.76
N ARG A 128 6.37 -21.57 11.17
CA ARG A 128 6.94 -20.29 11.60
C ARG A 128 7.07 -19.34 10.41
N LEU A 129 7.58 -19.83 9.28
CA LEU A 129 7.66 -19.07 8.03
C LEU A 129 6.27 -18.61 7.56
N ALA A 130 5.30 -19.53 7.52
CA ALA A 130 3.93 -19.23 7.11
C ALA A 130 3.29 -18.14 7.99
N ARG A 131 3.47 -18.21 9.33
CA ARG A 131 3.00 -17.17 10.25
C ARG A 131 3.67 -15.82 10.03
N THR A 132 4.97 -15.80 9.75
CA THR A 132 5.70 -14.56 9.44
C THR A 132 5.20 -13.93 8.14
N LEU A 133 5.04 -14.73 7.07
CA LEU A 133 4.48 -14.28 5.79
C LEU A 133 3.06 -13.75 5.95
N ALA A 134 2.21 -14.42 6.73
CA ALA A 134 0.84 -13.97 6.99
C ALA A 134 0.80 -12.61 7.71
N ARG A 135 1.68 -12.36 8.70
CA ARG A 135 1.77 -11.05 9.37
C ARG A 135 2.23 -9.96 8.42
N ILE A 136 3.19 -10.25 7.55
CA ILE A 136 3.66 -9.32 6.52
C ILE A 136 2.52 -8.99 5.56
N ALA A 137 1.80 -10.00 5.07
CA ALA A 137 0.66 -9.83 4.18
C ALA A 137 -0.44 -8.97 4.80
N LEU A 138 -0.82 -9.23 6.05
CA LEU A 138 -1.81 -8.41 6.78
C LEU A 138 -1.37 -6.96 6.93
N THR A 139 -0.10 -6.73 7.33
CA THR A 139 0.43 -5.38 7.49
C THR A 139 0.43 -4.61 6.17
N LYS A 140 0.78 -5.28 5.06
CA LYS A 140 0.75 -4.70 3.72
C LYS A 140 -0.67 -4.38 3.28
N HIS A 141 -1.64 -5.26 3.55
CA HIS A 141 -3.03 -5.05 3.20
C HIS A 141 -3.63 -3.83 3.93
N GLU A 142 -3.34 -3.69 5.22
CA GLU A 142 -3.82 -2.55 6.01
C GLU A 142 -3.24 -1.22 5.49
N ARG A 143 -1.96 -1.20 5.07
CA ARG A 143 -1.36 -0.01 4.46
C ARG A 143 -1.94 0.33 3.10
N VAL A 144 -2.26 -0.68 2.28
CA VAL A 144 -2.97 -0.46 1.01
C VAL A 144 -4.34 0.17 1.29
N ARG A 145 -5.08 -0.35 2.28
CA ARG A 145 -6.37 0.22 2.68
C ARG A 145 -6.24 1.66 3.17
N GLN A 146 -5.25 1.96 4.00
CA GLN A 146 -4.99 3.33 4.45
C GLN A 146 -4.60 4.24 3.28
N SER A 147 -3.76 3.77 2.36
CA SER A 147 -3.41 4.53 1.15
C SER A 147 -4.66 4.87 0.32
N LEU A 148 -5.61 3.95 0.18
CA LEU A 148 -6.86 4.21 -0.55
C LEU A 148 -7.68 5.33 0.10
N LEU A 149 -7.73 5.38 1.44
CA LEU A 149 -8.42 6.46 2.16
C LEU A 149 -7.75 7.82 1.90
N TRP A 150 -6.41 7.87 1.92
CA TRP A 150 -5.66 9.09 1.58
C TRP A 150 -5.83 9.51 0.12
N THR A 151 -5.85 8.55 -0.82
CA THR A 151 -6.14 8.83 -2.23
C THR A 151 -7.57 9.34 -2.42
N ALA A 152 -8.56 8.78 -1.72
CA ALA A 152 -9.94 9.27 -1.76
C ALA A 152 -10.06 10.70 -1.22
N LEU A 153 -9.33 11.02 -0.15
CA LEU A 153 -9.26 12.38 0.38
C LEU A 153 -8.65 13.35 -0.65
N ALA A 154 -7.58 12.95 -1.33
CA ALA A 154 -6.96 13.73 -2.39
C ALA A 154 -7.93 14.03 -3.55
N LEU A 155 -8.65 12.99 -4.01
CA LEU A 155 -9.67 13.09 -5.06
C LEU A 155 -10.81 14.03 -4.67
N THR A 156 -11.23 14.00 -3.40
CA THR A 156 -12.26 14.90 -2.88
C THR A 156 -11.78 16.37 -2.92
N GLY A 157 -10.53 16.63 -2.51
CA GLY A 157 -9.93 17.96 -2.62
C GLY A 157 -9.86 18.43 -4.08
N MET A 158 -9.40 17.58 -4.99
CA MET A 158 -9.34 17.90 -6.43
C MET A 158 -10.72 18.18 -7.03
N ALA A 159 -11.73 17.37 -6.72
CA ALA A 159 -13.11 17.62 -7.16
C ALA A 159 -13.64 18.97 -6.63
N GLY A 160 -13.28 19.32 -5.38
CA GLY A 160 -13.57 20.62 -4.79
C GLY A 160 -12.94 21.78 -5.55
N ILE A 161 -11.67 21.66 -5.97
CA ILE A 161 -11.01 22.66 -6.82
C ILE A 161 -11.77 22.81 -8.14
N VAL A 162 -12.11 21.69 -8.80
CA VAL A 162 -12.87 21.71 -10.06
C VAL A 162 -14.19 22.47 -9.89
N LEU A 163 -14.96 22.13 -8.85
CA LEU A 163 -16.24 22.78 -8.55
C LEU A 163 -16.09 24.29 -8.30
N CYS A 164 -15.06 24.71 -7.56
CA CYS A 164 -14.79 26.12 -7.31
C CYS A 164 -14.43 26.87 -8.60
N THR A 165 -13.67 26.22 -9.50
CA THR A 165 -13.26 26.84 -10.77
C THR A 165 -14.35 26.81 -11.84
N SER A 166 -15.34 25.90 -11.74
CA SER A 166 -16.40 25.75 -12.73
C SER A 166 -17.71 26.47 -12.39
N LEU A 167 -17.89 26.94 -11.16
CA LEU A 167 -19.09 27.70 -10.80
C LEU A 167 -18.97 29.16 -11.29
N PRO A 168 -19.90 29.65 -12.13
CA PRO A 168 -19.91 31.05 -12.54
C PRO A 168 -20.26 31.95 -11.33
N PRO A 169 -19.60 33.11 -11.17
CA PRO A 169 -19.78 33.98 -10.00
C PRO A 169 -21.20 34.58 -9.86
N GLY A 170 -22.08 34.40 -10.85
CA GLY A 170 -23.43 34.96 -10.89
C GLY A 170 -24.55 34.15 -10.22
N MET A 171 -24.34 32.88 -9.83
CA MET A 171 -25.42 32.05 -9.27
C MET A 171 -25.61 32.13 -7.75
N ALA A 172 -24.67 32.73 -7.02
CA ALA A 172 -24.71 32.73 -5.54
C ALA A 172 -25.61 33.83 -4.93
N ILE A 173 -26.12 34.80 -5.72
CA ILE A 173 -26.84 35.98 -5.20
C ILE A 173 -28.38 35.88 -5.42
N GLY A 174 -28.86 34.92 -6.21
CA GLY A 174 -30.28 34.85 -6.61
C GLY A 174 -31.27 34.25 -5.61
N ALA A 175 -30.85 33.84 -4.40
CA ALA A 175 -31.73 33.15 -3.44
C ALA A 175 -32.16 33.99 -2.23
N ALA A 176 -31.88 35.30 -2.23
CA ALA A 176 -32.19 36.20 -1.11
C ALA A 176 -32.90 37.50 -1.54
N ALA A 177 -33.76 37.44 -2.56
CA ALA A 177 -34.66 38.53 -2.93
C ALA A 177 -36.11 38.05 -2.96
#